data_AF-D0LQJ4-F1
#
_entry.id   AF-D0LQJ4-F1
#
_cell.length_a   1.000
_cell.length_b   1.000
_cell.length_c   1.000
_cell.angle_alpha   90.00
_cell.angle_beta   90.00
_cell.angle_gamma   90.00
#
_symmetry.space_group_name_H-M   'P 1'
#
loop_
_entity.id
_entity.type
_entity.pdbx_description
1 polymer ?
#
loop_
_entity_poly.entity_id
_entity_poly.type
_entity_poly.pdbx_seq_one_letter_code
_entity_poly.pdbx_strand_id
1 'polypeptide(L)'
;MKGENTGAVADAEGQANATGGGEAEAPAETAADATHIETTSVRTENGAIVVTGRLFRHGGGNGRPHRFSGKPAPSVPPPARRPARVAQMLAFAHRVDGEVERGGFESRAAAARHYGLTTGRITQLMRLLWLAPDVQEDVLFLETIDGCEPVSGQALEKLARIADWSEQRRRWGS
;
A
#
# COMPACT_ATOMS: atom_id res chain seq x y z
N MET A 1 -48.79 15.01 -36.02
CA MET A 1 -47.72 15.02 -37.04
C MET A 1 -46.44 14.56 -36.35
N LYS A 2 -45.99 13.30 -36.31
CA LYS A 2 -45.83 12.23 -37.32
C LYS A 2 -45.02 12.64 -38.56
N GLY A 3 -43.87 11.96 -38.69
CA GLY A 3 -42.86 11.97 -39.74
C GLY A 3 -41.68 11.16 -39.18
N GLU A 4 -41.80 9.84 -39.04
CA GLU A 4 -41.57 8.81 -40.08
C GLU A 4 -40.15 8.87 -40.63
N ASN A 5 -39.34 7.88 -40.24
CA ASN A 5 -38.26 7.36 -41.07
C ASN A 5 -38.35 5.83 -41.01
N THR A 6 -38.55 5.23 -42.18
CA THR A 6 -38.91 3.82 -42.43
C THR A 6 -37.91 3.22 -43.42
N GLY A 7 -37.46 2.00 -43.14
CA GLY A 7 -36.82 1.04 -44.07
C GLY A 7 -35.29 1.09 -44.08
N ALA A 8 -34.52 0.01 -43.92
CA ALA A 8 -34.72 -1.44 -44.11
C ALA A 8 -33.87 -2.22 -43.06
N VAL A 9 -34.24 -3.31 -42.37
CA VAL A 9 -34.77 -4.66 -42.71
C VAL A 9 -33.79 -5.44 -43.61
N ALA A 10 -32.86 -6.21 -43.02
CA ALA A 10 -32.87 -7.68 -42.77
C ALA A 10 -31.97 -8.40 -43.82
N ASP A 11 -31.25 -9.50 -43.63
CA ASP A 11 -31.28 -10.70 -42.77
C ASP A 11 -29.83 -11.20 -42.57
N ALA A 12 -29.39 -11.62 -41.37
CA ALA A 12 -29.31 -13.00 -40.87
C ALA A 12 -28.51 -13.99 -41.73
N GLU A 13 -27.41 -14.51 -41.17
CA GLU A 13 -27.10 -15.94 -41.17
C GLU A 13 -25.96 -16.22 -40.18
N GLY A 14 -26.30 -16.96 -39.12
CA GLY A 14 -25.33 -17.57 -38.23
C GLY A 14 -24.93 -18.94 -38.74
N GLN A 15 -23.67 -19.31 -38.52
CA GLN A 15 -23.26 -20.71 -38.45
C GLN A 15 -22.18 -20.83 -37.38
N ALA A 16 -22.51 -21.60 -36.35
CA ALA A 16 -21.59 -22.13 -35.37
C ALA A 16 -20.83 -23.32 -35.99
N ASN A 17 -19.56 -23.46 -35.67
CA ASN A 17 -18.99 -24.80 -35.55
C ASN A 17 -17.88 -24.86 -34.52
N ALA A 18 -17.84 -25.99 -33.82
CA ALA A 18 -17.01 -26.25 -32.66
C ALA A 18 -15.68 -26.94 -33.01
N THR A 19 -14.78 -26.90 -32.02
CA THR A 19 -13.79 -27.92 -31.65
C THR A 19 -12.32 -27.56 -31.87
N GLY A 20 -11.59 -27.46 -30.75
CA GLY A 20 -10.33 -28.20 -30.60
C GLY A 20 -9.08 -27.39 -30.23
N GLY A 21 -8.72 -27.43 -28.95
CA GLY A 21 -7.38 -27.85 -28.54
C GLY A 21 -6.34 -26.78 -28.16
N GLY A 22 -6.02 -26.75 -26.87
CA GLY A 22 -4.63 -26.67 -26.41
C GLY A 22 -4.14 -25.32 -25.93
N GLU A 23 -4.40 -24.99 -24.66
CA GLU A 23 -3.46 -24.15 -23.89
C GLU A 23 -2.90 -24.97 -22.73
N ALA A 24 -1.58 -24.93 -22.65
CA ALA A 24 -0.73 -25.74 -21.80
C ALA A 24 -0.74 -25.26 -20.34
N GLU A 25 -0.92 -26.23 -19.43
CA GLU A 25 -0.49 -26.23 -18.02
C GLU A 25 1.05 -26.04 -17.96
N ALA A 26 1.71 -25.51 -16.92
CA ALA A 26 1.53 -25.48 -15.47
C ALA A 26 2.57 -24.50 -14.84
N PRO A 27 2.71 -24.34 -13.51
CA PRO A 27 1.78 -24.67 -12.42
C PRO A 27 1.49 -23.46 -11.51
N ALA A 28 0.21 -23.23 -11.22
CA ALA A 28 -0.20 -22.57 -10.00
C ALA A 28 -0.11 -23.61 -8.88
N GLU A 29 0.74 -23.35 -7.89
CA GLU A 29 0.92 -24.22 -6.73
C GLU A 29 -0.42 -24.45 -6.02
N THR A 30 -0.77 -25.72 -5.98
CA THR A 30 -1.91 -26.38 -5.35
C THR A 30 -2.40 -25.71 -4.07
N ALA A 31 -3.53 -24.99 -4.19
CA ALA A 31 -4.54 -24.94 -3.15
C ALA A 31 -5.13 -26.37 -3.03
N ALA A 32 -4.39 -27.25 -2.36
CA ALA A 32 -4.78 -28.62 -2.14
C ALA A 32 -6.10 -28.66 -1.36
N ASP A 33 -7.12 -29.11 -2.07
CA ASP A 33 -8.38 -29.71 -1.63
C ASP A 33 -8.47 -29.93 -0.11
N ALA A 34 -8.93 -28.90 0.60
CA ALA A 34 -9.18 -28.98 2.02
C ALA A 34 -10.51 -29.70 2.22
N THR A 35 -10.45 -31.02 2.28
CA THR A 35 -11.55 -31.91 2.68
C THR A 35 -12.27 -31.30 3.88
N HIS A 36 -13.51 -30.84 3.66
CA HIS A 36 -14.37 -30.28 4.69
C HIS A 36 -14.73 -31.39 5.68
N ILE A 37 -14.02 -31.48 6.81
CA ILE A 37 -14.41 -32.36 7.91
C ILE A 37 -15.53 -31.65 8.67
N GLU A 38 -16.77 -32.10 8.48
CA GLU A 38 -17.93 -31.60 9.24
C GLU A 38 -17.65 -31.71 10.74
N THR A 39 -17.85 -30.61 11.46
CA THR A 39 -17.66 -30.62 12.92
C THR A 39 -18.85 -31.32 13.56
N THR A 40 -18.65 -32.56 14.00
CA THR A 40 -19.70 -33.34 14.67
C THR A 40 -19.55 -33.24 16.19
N SER A 41 -20.62 -32.87 16.88
CA SER A 41 -20.69 -32.91 18.35
C SER A 41 -21.56 -34.08 18.80
N VAL A 42 -21.00 -34.96 19.62
CA VAL A 42 -21.71 -36.10 20.24
C VAL A 42 -21.75 -35.88 21.75
N ARG A 43 -22.94 -35.98 22.34
CA ARG A 43 -23.09 -35.96 23.80
C ARG A 43 -22.91 -37.38 24.34
N THR A 44 -21.95 -37.55 25.23
CA THR A 44 -21.67 -38.83 25.90
C THR A 44 -22.65 -39.07 27.05
N GLU A 45 -22.78 -40.33 27.45
CA GLU A 45 -23.57 -40.79 28.60
C GLU A 45 -23.21 -40.10 29.92
N ASN A 46 -21.95 -39.67 30.06
CA ASN A 46 -21.43 -38.92 31.22
C ASN A 46 -21.72 -37.42 31.14
N GLY A 47 -22.56 -36.99 30.18
CA GLY A 47 -22.95 -35.60 29.97
C GLY A 47 -21.92 -34.72 29.27
N ALA A 48 -20.72 -35.23 28.96
CA ALA A 48 -19.68 -34.51 28.23
C ALA A 48 -19.99 -34.40 26.73
N ILE A 49 -19.63 -33.28 26.10
CA ILE A 49 -19.77 -33.06 24.66
C ILE A 49 -18.41 -33.32 24.00
N VAL A 50 -18.33 -34.32 23.14
CA VAL A 50 -17.15 -34.63 22.33
C VAL A 50 -17.33 -34.00 20.95
N VAL A 51 -16.45 -33.08 20.59
CA VAL A 51 -16.46 -32.44 19.27
C VAL A 51 -15.32 -33.04 18.44
N THR A 52 -15.67 -33.73 17.36
CA THR A 52 -14.71 -34.36 16.44
C THR A 52 -14.65 -33.55 15.14
N GLY A 53 -13.45 -33.11 14.77
CA GLY A 53 -13.23 -32.28 13.58
C GLY A 53 -11.93 -31.48 13.67
N ARG A 54 -11.63 -30.68 12.63
CA ARG A 54 -10.50 -29.75 12.65
C ARG A 54 -10.88 -28.50 13.45
N LEU A 55 -10.47 -28.47 14.72
CA LEU A 55 -10.66 -27.34 15.63
C LEU A 55 -9.37 -26.54 15.78
N PHE A 56 -9.47 -25.22 15.71
CA PHE A 56 -8.38 -24.29 15.99
C PHE A 56 -8.45 -23.86 17.46
N ARG A 57 -7.30 -23.90 18.13
CA ARG A 57 -7.15 -23.43 19.52
C ARG A 57 -6.93 -21.92 19.53
N HIS A 58 -7.75 -21.21 20.29
CA HIS A 58 -7.72 -19.77 20.51
C HIS A 58 -7.42 -19.48 21.99
N GLY A 59 -6.51 -18.53 22.22
CA GLY A 59 -6.19 -18.01 23.55
C GLY A 59 -5.40 -18.95 24.47
N GLY A 60 -5.20 -18.47 25.71
CA GLY A 60 -4.59 -19.18 26.84
C GLY A 60 -3.10 -18.93 27.09
N GLY A 61 -2.76 -17.65 27.18
CA GLY A 61 -1.71 -17.15 28.07
C GLY A 61 -2.34 -16.39 29.24
N ASN A 62 -1.56 -16.15 30.31
CA ASN A 62 -1.97 -15.36 31.49
C ASN A 62 -3.23 -15.88 32.21
N GLY A 63 -3.32 -17.20 32.45
CA GLY A 63 -4.39 -17.80 33.27
C GLY A 63 -5.78 -17.87 32.63
N ARG A 64 -5.91 -17.51 31.34
CA ARG A 64 -7.20 -17.59 30.62
C ARG A 64 -7.42 -19.00 30.05
N PRO A 65 -8.65 -19.55 30.10
CA PRO A 65 -8.94 -20.86 29.53
C PRO A 65 -8.82 -20.83 28.00
N HIS A 66 -8.43 -21.97 27.43
CA HIS A 66 -8.41 -22.16 25.97
C HIS A 66 -9.83 -22.25 25.42
N ARG A 67 -10.06 -21.64 24.26
CA ARG A 67 -11.29 -21.79 23.47
C ARG A 67 -10.96 -22.52 22.17
N PHE A 68 -11.85 -23.38 21.70
CA PHE A 68 -11.72 -24.05 20.41
C PHE A 68 -12.77 -23.51 19.45
N SER A 69 -12.40 -23.28 18.19
CA SER A 69 -13.35 -22.87 17.15
C SER A 69 -13.02 -23.55 15.82
N GLY A 70 -14.02 -23.76 14.97
CA GLY A 70 -13.82 -24.33 13.63
C GLY A 70 -13.20 -23.36 12.62
N LYS A 71 -12.97 -22.10 13.01
CA LYS A 71 -12.37 -21.08 12.14
C LYS A 71 -10.90 -20.86 12.55
N PRO A 72 -9.98 -20.78 11.57
CA PRO A 72 -8.62 -20.39 11.85
C PRO A 72 -8.59 -18.99 12.50
N ALA A 73 -7.53 -18.72 13.27
CA ALA A 73 -7.27 -17.34 13.69
C ALA A 73 -7.20 -16.44 12.45
N PRO A 74 -7.74 -15.20 12.52
CA PRO A 74 -7.58 -14.26 11.42
C PRO A 74 -6.09 -14.14 11.11
N SER A 75 -5.73 -14.33 9.84
CA SER A 75 -4.37 -14.11 9.38
C SER A 75 -3.96 -12.68 9.71
N VAL A 76 -2.73 -12.49 10.22
CA VAL A 76 -2.18 -11.14 10.44
C VAL A 76 -2.32 -10.37 9.12
N PRO A 77 -2.97 -9.19 9.11
CA PRO A 77 -3.11 -8.41 7.89
C PRO A 77 -1.73 -8.08 7.34
N PRO A 78 -1.58 -7.97 6.01
CA PRO A 78 -0.31 -7.54 5.44
C PRO A 78 0.07 -6.16 5.98
N PRO A 79 1.38 -5.87 6.13
CA PRO A 79 1.83 -4.60 6.68
C PRO A 79 1.33 -3.44 5.82
N ALA A 80 0.85 -2.38 6.47
CA ALA A 80 0.37 -1.19 5.77
C ALA A 80 1.56 -0.35 5.31
N ARG A 81 1.77 -0.27 3.99
CA ARG A 81 2.82 0.52 3.35
C ARG A 81 2.27 1.83 2.81
N ARG A 82 2.96 2.94 3.06
CA ARG A 82 2.65 4.26 2.53
C ARG A 82 3.95 5.02 2.27
N PRO A 83 4.00 5.98 1.33
CA PRO A 83 5.18 6.83 1.17
C PRO A 83 5.54 7.52 2.49
N ALA A 84 6.83 7.51 2.84
CA ALA A 84 7.32 8.14 4.06
C ALA A 84 6.97 9.63 4.08
N ARG A 85 6.80 10.19 5.28
CA ARG A 85 6.46 11.61 5.41
C ARG A 85 7.54 12.50 4.80
N VAL A 86 8.81 12.12 4.95
CA VAL A 86 9.95 12.84 4.35
C VAL A 86 9.94 12.77 2.82
N ALA A 87 9.50 11.65 2.23
CA ALA A 87 9.32 11.51 0.79
C ALA A 87 8.26 12.49 0.27
N GLN A 88 7.10 12.54 0.94
CA GLN A 88 6.03 13.50 0.62
C GLN A 88 6.48 14.95 0.77
N MET A 89 7.28 15.25 1.80
CA MET A 89 7.86 16.59 2.02
C MET A 89 8.82 17.00 0.89
N LEU A 90 9.69 16.10 0.44
CA LEU A 90 10.63 16.34 -0.65
C LEU A 90 9.90 16.50 -1.99
N ALA A 91 8.92 15.64 -2.28
CA ALA A 91 8.08 15.77 -3.47
C ALA A 91 7.32 17.12 -3.49
N PHE A 92 6.78 17.52 -2.34
CA PHE A 92 6.12 18.82 -2.21
C PHE A 92 7.10 19.99 -2.37
N ALA A 93 8.33 19.86 -1.88
CA ALA A 93 9.36 20.87 -2.07
C ALA A 93 9.68 21.09 -3.55
N HIS A 94 9.87 20.02 -4.33
CA HIS A 94 10.07 20.10 -5.78
C HIS A 94 8.89 20.75 -6.50
N ARG A 95 7.66 20.40 -6.11
CA ARG A 95 6.45 21.03 -6.67
C ARG A 95 6.45 22.55 -6.46
N VAL A 96 6.67 23.00 -5.23
CA VAL A 96 6.68 24.42 -4.89
C VAL A 96 7.79 25.15 -5.64
N ASP A 97 8.98 24.56 -5.71
CA ASP A 97 10.11 25.17 -6.41
C ASP A 97 9.81 25.33 -7.90
N GLY A 98 9.32 24.26 -8.55
CA GLY A 98 8.92 24.31 -9.96
C GLY A 98 7.73 25.24 -10.24
N GLU A 99 6.82 25.46 -9.28
CA GLU A 99 5.75 26.48 -9.41
C GLU A 99 6.32 27.91 -9.34
N VAL A 100 7.31 28.16 -8.49
CA VAL A 100 8.00 29.46 -8.41
C VAL A 100 8.83 29.70 -9.67
N GLU A 101 9.60 28.73 -10.13
CA GLU A 101 10.44 28.84 -11.34
C GLU A 101 9.62 29.13 -12.60
N ARG A 102 8.42 28.54 -12.71
CA ARG A 102 7.48 28.81 -13.82
C ARG A 102 6.69 30.11 -13.67
N GLY A 103 6.93 30.89 -12.60
CA GLY A 103 6.24 32.15 -12.33
C GLY A 103 4.81 31.99 -11.79
N GLY A 104 4.40 30.79 -11.35
CA GLY A 104 3.12 30.56 -10.69
C GLY A 104 3.02 31.24 -9.32
N PHE A 105 4.16 31.48 -8.68
CA PHE A 105 4.29 32.33 -7.49
C PHE A 105 5.50 33.26 -7.62
N GLU A 106 5.34 34.52 -7.21
CA GLU A 106 6.42 35.52 -7.21
C GLU A 106 7.61 35.10 -6.34
N SER A 107 7.36 34.36 -5.26
CA SER A 107 8.40 33.88 -4.36
C SER A 107 7.94 32.65 -3.58
N ARG A 108 8.91 31.92 -3.01
CA ARG A 108 8.64 30.85 -2.03
C ARG A 108 7.82 31.37 -0.84
N ALA A 109 8.00 32.63 -0.42
CA ALA A 109 7.18 33.23 0.64
C ALA A 109 5.71 33.44 0.21
N ALA A 110 5.47 33.81 -1.05
CA ALA A 110 4.13 33.89 -1.61
C ALA A 110 3.47 32.50 -1.69
N ALA A 111 4.21 31.48 -2.12
CA ALA A 111 3.75 30.10 -2.10
C ALA A 111 3.42 29.64 -0.66
N ALA A 112 4.22 30.01 0.34
CA ALA A 112 3.94 29.69 1.75
C ALA A 112 2.57 30.19 2.18
N ARG A 113 2.27 31.48 1.91
CA ARG A 113 0.98 32.10 2.23
C ARG A 113 -0.16 31.41 1.51
N HIS A 114 0.02 31.07 0.24
CA HIS A 114 -0.98 30.35 -0.56
C HIS A 114 -1.30 28.98 0.04
N TYR A 115 -0.28 28.22 0.45
CA TYR A 115 -0.44 26.89 1.04
C TYR A 115 -0.74 26.90 2.56
N GLY A 116 -0.93 28.08 3.18
CA GLY A 116 -1.18 28.19 4.62
C GLY A 116 0.01 27.76 5.49
N LEU A 117 1.24 27.81 4.95
CA LEU A 117 2.46 27.42 5.63
C LEU A 117 3.17 28.64 6.22
N THR A 118 3.80 28.46 7.39
CA THR A 118 4.70 29.46 7.96
C THR A 118 5.99 29.56 7.12
N THR A 119 6.66 30.71 7.19
CA THR A 119 7.97 30.92 6.55
C THR A 119 9.01 29.89 7.00
N GLY A 120 9.01 29.52 8.29
CA GLY A 120 9.89 28.49 8.83
C GLY A 120 9.62 27.12 8.21
N ARG A 121 8.34 26.75 8.08
CA ARG A 121 7.97 25.44 7.51
C ARG A 121 8.31 25.33 6.03
N ILE A 122 8.06 26.36 5.22
CA ILE A 122 8.47 26.31 3.81
C ILE A 122 9.99 26.27 3.68
N THR A 123 10.71 27.03 4.50
CA THR A 123 12.19 27.01 4.50
C THR A 123 12.70 25.60 4.81
N GLN A 124 12.10 24.93 5.79
CA GLN A 124 12.42 23.54 6.13
C GLN A 124 12.27 22.60 4.94
N LEU A 125 11.17 22.72 4.20
CA LEU A 125 10.92 21.92 2.98
C LEU A 125 11.96 22.23 1.90
N MET A 126 12.23 23.51 1.65
CA MET A 126 13.19 23.94 0.62
C MET A 126 14.61 23.49 0.89
N ARG A 127 14.99 23.29 2.17
CA ARG A 127 16.31 22.74 2.51
C ARG A 127 16.50 21.32 2.00
N LEU A 128 15.42 20.53 1.88
CA LEU A 128 15.54 19.16 1.37
C LEU A 128 16.05 19.11 -0.07
N LEU A 129 15.86 20.20 -0.84
CA LEU A 129 16.38 20.33 -2.20
C LEU A 129 17.91 20.48 -2.26
N TRP A 130 18.58 20.69 -1.12
CA TRP A 130 20.05 20.78 -1.03
C TRP A 130 20.73 19.42 -0.83
N LEU A 131 19.92 18.36 -0.69
CA LEU A 131 20.45 17.00 -0.68
C LEU A 131 21.08 16.66 -2.03
N ALA A 132 22.07 15.77 -2.02
CA ALA A 132 22.64 15.21 -3.24
C ALA A 132 21.51 14.55 -4.07
N PRO A 133 21.54 14.67 -5.41
CA PRO A 133 20.44 14.17 -6.26
C PRO A 133 20.09 12.70 -6.06
N ASP A 134 21.11 11.85 -5.91
CA ASP A 134 20.98 10.42 -5.61
C ASP A 134 20.34 10.16 -4.24
N VAL A 135 20.69 10.96 -3.23
CA VAL A 135 20.05 10.88 -1.91
C VAL A 135 18.60 11.34 -1.96
N GLN A 136 18.27 12.34 -2.79
CA GLN A 136 16.88 12.76 -3.01
C GLN A 136 16.05 11.62 -3.63
N GLU A 137 16.60 10.90 -4.60
CA GLU A 137 15.96 9.75 -5.22
C GLU A 137 15.65 8.67 -4.18
N ASP A 138 16.65 8.26 -3.38
CA ASP A 138 16.46 7.29 -2.30
C ASP A 138 15.36 7.73 -1.32
N VAL A 139 15.37 9.00 -0.91
CA VAL A 139 14.37 9.56 0.00
C VAL A 139 12.96 9.48 -0.59
N LEU A 140 12.79 9.70 -1.89
CA LEU A 140 11.49 9.64 -2.56
C LEU A 140 10.90 8.22 -2.58
N PHE A 141 11.75 7.18 -2.51
CA PHE A 141 11.33 5.78 -2.46
C PHE A 141 11.19 5.21 -1.04
N LEU A 142 11.41 6.02 0.00
CA LEU A 142 11.19 5.57 1.37
C LEU A 142 9.71 5.30 1.66
N GLU A 143 9.45 4.19 2.32
CA GLU A 143 8.13 3.78 2.77
C GLU A 143 8.04 3.77 4.30
N THR A 144 6.90 4.23 4.81
CA THR A 144 6.46 4.00 6.17
C THR A 144 5.71 2.67 6.23
N ILE A 145 6.18 1.78 7.10
CA ILE A 145 5.62 0.44 7.32
C ILE A 145 4.93 0.45 8.69
N ASP A 146 3.63 0.19 8.73
CA ASP A 146 2.82 0.16 9.96
C ASP A 146 2.96 1.45 10.82
N GLY A 147 3.17 2.59 10.16
CA GLY A 147 3.33 3.90 10.82
C GLY A 147 4.76 4.19 11.29
N CYS A 148 5.72 3.29 11.12
CA CYS A 148 7.12 3.51 11.43
C CYS A 148 7.83 4.25 10.29
N GLU A 149 8.24 5.49 10.55
CA GLU A 149 9.03 6.29 9.60
C GLU A 149 10.48 5.76 9.54
N PRO A 150 11.03 5.50 8.34
CA PRO A 150 12.38 4.94 8.19
C PRO A 150 13.48 5.95 8.53
N VAL A 151 13.22 7.25 8.32
CA VAL A 151 14.17 8.34 8.59
C VAL A 151 13.43 9.52 9.20
N SER A 152 14.00 10.11 10.25
CA SER A 152 13.45 11.33 10.85
C SER A 152 13.72 12.56 9.99
N GLY A 153 12.75 13.48 9.90
CA GLY A 153 12.95 14.75 9.18
C GLY A 153 14.12 15.59 9.72
N GLN A 154 14.40 15.51 11.03
CA GLN A 154 15.54 16.22 11.64
C GLN A 154 16.88 15.66 11.16
N ALA A 155 17.00 14.33 11.01
CA ALA A 155 18.21 13.71 10.47
C ALA A 155 18.45 14.18 9.04
N LEU A 156 17.39 14.20 8.22
CA LEU A 156 17.47 14.64 6.83
C LEU A 156 17.82 16.14 6.71
N GLU A 157 17.28 16.98 7.58
CA GLU A 157 17.67 18.39 7.66
C GLU A 157 19.13 18.61 8.05
N LYS A 158 19.66 17.80 8.97
CA LYS A 158 21.09 17.85 9.33
C LYS A 158 21.96 17.43 8.15
N LEU A 159 21.53 16.42 7.39
CA LEU A 159 22.22 15.97 6.19
C LEU A 159 22.24 17.06 5.12
N ALA A 160 21.10 17.70 4.85
CA ALA A 160 20.96 18.78 3.88
C ALA A 160 21.76 20.06 4.21
N ARG A 161 22.25 20.20 5.45
CA ARG A 161 23.11 21.33 5.86
C ARG A 161 24.58 21.13 5.47
N ILE A 162 24.97 19.93 5.09
CA ILE A 162 26.34 19.62 4.68
C ILE A 162 26.52 20.09 3.23
N ALA A 163 27.44 21.01 2.98
CA ALA A 163 27.66 21.56 1.65
C ALA A 163 28.32 20.55 0.67
N ASP A 164 29.16 19.64 1.18
CA ASP A 164 29.80 18.60 0.36
C ASP A 164 28.86 17.39 0.17
N TRP A 165 28.41 17.18 -1.06
CA TRP A 165 27.59 16.01 -1.43
C TRP A 165 28.30 14.68 -1.20
N SER A 166 29.63 14.62 -1.27
CA SER A 166 30.39 13.39 -0.99
C SER A 166 30.23 12.99 0.48
N GLU A 167 30.26 13.98 1.39
CA GLU A 167 29.99 13.76 2.81
C GLU A 167 28.52 13.42 3.07
N GLN A 168 27.57 14.02 2.34
CA GLN A 168 26.18 13.62 2.43
C GLN A 168 25.98 12.15 2.08
N ARG A 169 26.53 11.69 0.95
CA ARG A 169 26.46 10.29 0.50
C ARG A 169 27.09 9.34 1.52
N ARG A 170 28.27 9.68 2.05
CA ARG A 170 28.94 8.88 3.08
C ARG A 170 28.07 8.70 4.33
N ARG A 171 27.38 9.76 4.78
CA ARG A 171 26.48 9.69 5.95
C ARG A 171 25.12 9.09 5.67
N TRP A 172 24.68 9.09 4.41
CA TRP A 172 23.44 8.46 4.01
C TRP A 172 23.58 6.93 3.94
N GLY A 173 24.71 6.45 3.42
CA GLY A 173 25.01 5.02 3.32
C GLY A 173 25.57 4.37 4.59
N SER A 174 25.73 5.11 5.69
CA SER A 174 26.24 4.62 6.98
C SER A 174 25.11 4.23 7.93
#